data_AF-A0A1V2RFU0-F1
#
_entry.id   AF-A0A1V2RFU0-F1
#
_cell.length_a   1.000
_cell.length_b   1.000
_cell.length_c   1.000
_cell.angle_alpha   90.00
_cell.angle_beta   90.00
_cell.angle_gamma   90.00
#
_symmetry.space_group_name_H-M   'P 1'
#
loop_
_entity.id
_entity.type
_entity.pdbx_description
1 polymer ?
#
loop_
_entity_poly.entity_id
_entity_poly.type
_entity_poly.pdbx_seq_one_letter_code
_entity_poly.pdbx_strand_id
1 'polypeptide(L)'
;MSQPHTQETTYTDELLADRSVHRRYSDGRQEWRSRGSRGEVRWRDDRGDAGTDEPLGRDLVKRTFDNGRVLYGREGGYGRTLWSNGVLTVNRTSLGGRMGTVLAAVAGGALVGAVLAPPAFLSPDEEEELRREAEAQVGGAGGGEGGEGGEDAGYGDWGDAGGAEDDFG
;
A
#
# COMPACT_ATOMS: atom_id res chain seq x y z
N MET A 1 12.43 -27.86 8.47
CA MET A 1 11.86 -26.81 7.61
C MET A 1 12.43 -25.49 8.10
N SER A 2 13.41 -24.91 7.39
CA SER A 2 13.94 -23.59 7.76
C SER A 2 12.86 -22.55 7.52
N GLN A 3 12.57 -21.74 8.53
CA GLN A 3 11.69 -20.58 8.39
C GLN A 3 12.24 -19.70 7.25
N PRO A 4 11.41 -19.23 6.31
CA PRO A 4 11.87 -18.22 5.35
C PRO A 4 12.35 -17.02 6.16
N HIS A 5 13.60 -16.59 5.94
CA HIS A 5 14.13 -15.40 6.58
C HIS A 5 13.47 -14.18 5.93
N THR A 6 12.34 -13.75 6.49
CA THR A 6 11.71 -12.49 6.11
C THR A 6 12.65 -11.36 6.50
N GLN A 7 13.06 -10.57 5.51
CA GLN A 7 13.88 -9.38 5.76
C GLN A 7 12.95 -8.19 5.95
N GLU A 8 12.87 -7.68 7.16
CA GLU A 8 12.09 -6.48 7.45
C GLU A 8 12.86 -5.22 7.03
N THR A 9 12.17 -4.29 6.37
CA THR A 9 12.64 -2.93 6.14
C THR A 9 11.53 -1.96 6.48
N THR A 10 11.86 -0.92 7.25
CA THR A 10 10.88 0.10 7.63
C THR A 10 11.00 1.30 6.72
N TYR A 11 9.95 2.09 6.60
CA TYR A 11 10.00 3.33 5.84
C TYR A 11 9.14 4.43 6.46
N THR A 12 9.43 5.67 6.10
CA THR A 12 8.58 6.84 6.40
C THR A 12 8.24 7.59 5.13
N ASP A 13 6.97 7.90 4.95
CA ASP A 13 6.41 8.74 3.91
C ASP A 13 6.26 10.21 4.35
N GLU A 14 6.57 11.12 3.43
CA GLU A 14 6.40 12.57 3.50
C GLU A 14 5.62 13.03 2.26
N LEU A 15 4.50 13.74 2.44
CA LEU A 15 3.73 14.29 1.33
C LEU A 15 4.39 15.59 0.82
N LEU A 16 4.73 15.63 -0.46
CA LEU A 16 5.35 16.79 -1.10
C LEU A 16 4.31 17.77 -1.67
N ALA A 17 4.75 19.00 -1.95
CA ALA A 17 3.89 20.07 -2.46
C ALA A 17 3.24 19.77 -3.83
N ASP A 18 3.86 18.89 -4.63
CA ASP A 18 3.33 18.44 -5.93
C ASP A 18 2.36 17.26 -5.81
N ARG A 19 1.95 16.90 -4.59
CA ARG A 19 1.10 15.75 -4.23
C ARG A 19 1.77 14.38 -4.49
N SER A 20 3.07 14.35 -4.78
CA SER A 20 3.84 13.12 -4.71
C SER A 20 4.22 12.78 -3.27
N VAL A 21 4.56 11.52 -3.03
CA VAL A 21 5.03 11.04 -1.73
C VAL A 21 6.52 10.74 -1.83
N HIS A 22 7.30 11.25 -0.90
CA HIS A 22 8.68 10.89 -0.70
C HIS A 22 8.81 9.88 0.45
N ARG A 23 9.22 8.67 0.11
CA ARG A 23 9.44 7.55 1.03
C ARG A 23 10.92 7.40 1.33
N ARG A 24 11.28 7.36 2.61
CA ARG A 24 12.65 7.06 3.07
C ARG A 24 12.67 5.71 3.78
N TYR A 25 13.50 4.79 3.32
CA TYR A 25 13.66 3.46 3.90
C TYR A 25 14.78 3.43 4.95
N SER A 26 14.68 2.52 5.92
CA SER A 26 15.70 2.31 6.95
C SER A 26 17.03 1.77 6.43
N ASP A 27 17.05 1.23 5.21
CA ASP A 27 18.26 0.78 4.51
C ASP A 27 18.95 1.92 3.71
N GLY A 28 18.47 3.16 3.85
CA GLY A 28 18.99 4.34 3.19
C GLY A 28 18.47 4.57 1.76
N ARG A 29 17.61 3.70 1.21
CA ARG A 29 16.93 3.96 -0.07
C ARG A 29 15.90 5.09 0.07
N GLN A 30 15.75 5.89 -0.97
CA GLN A 30 14.68 6.89 -1.09
C GLN A 30 13.84 6.61 -2.33
N GLU A 31 12.52 6.77 -2.25
CA GLU A 31 11.59 6.49 -3.34
C GLU A 31 10.57 7.63 -3.46
N TRP A 32 10.35 8.13 -4.67
CA TRP A 32 9.30 9.11 -4.98
C TRP A 32 8.14 8.40 -5.65
N ARG A 33 6.93 8.64 -5.17
CA ARG A 33 5.70 7.93 -5.57
C ARG A 33 4.65 8.94 -6.02
N SER A 34 3.99 8.67 -7.13
CA SER A 34 2.85 9.46 -7.63
C SER A 34 1.67 8.55 -7.94
N ARG A 35 0.47 8.95 -7.51
CA ARG A 35 -0.76 8.20 -7.76
C ARG A 35 -1.29 8.47 -9.16
N GLY A 36 -1.66 7.40 -9.85
CA GLY A 36 -2.42 7.42 -11.10
C GLY A 36 -3.92 7.49 -10.85
N SER A 37 -4.69 7.59 -11.93
CA SER A 37 -6.15 7.76 -11.86
C SER A 37 -6.92 6.50 -11.44
N ARG A 38 -6.30 5.32 -11.52
CA ARG A 38 -6.91 4.01 -11.20
C ARG A 38 -6.37 3.38 -9.91
N GLY A 39 -5.77 4.18 -9.04
CA GLY A 39 -5.12 3.68 -7.82
C GLY A 39 -3.72 3.10 -8.04
N GLU A 40 -3.29 2.93 -9.29
CA GLU A 40 -1.90 2.65 -9.65
C GLU A 40 -0.94 3.68 -9.03
N VAL A 41 0.26 3.26 -8.64
CA VAL A 41 1.29 4.15 -8.10
C VAL A 41 2.57 4.00 -8.93
N ARG A 42 2.95 5.07 -9.61
CA ARG A 42 4.26 5.14 -10.25
C ARG A 42 5.32 5.51 -9.23
N TRP A 43 6.45 4.82 -9.25
CA TRP A 43 7.54 5.04 -8.31
C TRP A 43 8.89 5.04 -9.01
N ARG A 44 9.84 5.75 -8.41
CA ARG A 44 11.26 5.79 -8.79
C ARG A 44 12.11 5.94 -7.55
N ASP A 45 13.25 5.27 -7.48
CA ASP A 45 14.16 5.36 -6.35
C ASP A 45 15.47 6.11 -6.69
N ASP A 46 16.25 6.39 -5.65
CA ASP A 46 17.56 7.04 -5.75
C ASP A 46 18.69 6.10 -6.20
N ARG A 47 18.39 4.82 -6.45
CA ARG A 47 19.31 3.79 -6.95
C ARG A 47 19.12 3.50 -8.44
N GLY A 48 18.13 4.14 -9.08
CA GLY A 48 17.85 4.02 -10.51
C GLY A 48 16.79 2.99 -10.87
N ASP A 49 16.16 2.33 -9.89
CA ASP A 49 14.99 1.49 -10.14
C ASP A 49 13.73 2.37 -10.24
N ALA A 50 12.82 1.98 -11.11
CA ALA A 50 11.52 2.61 -11.28
C ALA A 50 10.48 1.58 -11.73
N GLY A 51 9.21 1.91 -11.57
CA GLY A 51 8.11 1.03 -11.95
C GLY A 51 6.74 1.54 -11.56
N THR A 52 5.77 0.63 -11.62
CA THR A 52 4.38 0.86 -11.26
C THR A 52 3.91 -0.23 -10.30
N ASP A 53 3.28 0.19 -9.22
CA ASP A 53 2.54 -0.67 -8.29
C ASP A 53 1.06 -0.61 -8.66
N GLU A 54 0.47 -1.75 -8.96
CA GLU A 54 -0.93 -1.90 -9.34
C GLU A 54 -1.68 -2.69 -8.24
N PRO A 55 -2.79 -2.17 -7.69
CA PRO A 55 -3.63 -2.95 -6.79
C PRO A 55 -4.33 -4.08 -7.55
N LEU A 56 -4.27 -5.30 -7.02
CA LEU A 56 -4.97 -6.48 -7.52
C LEU A 56 -5.89 -7.03 -6.43
N GLY A 57 -7.19 -7.15 -6.73
CA GLY A 57 -8.18 -7.58 -5.75
C GLY A 57 -8.17 -6.71 -4.49
N ARG A 58 -8.33 -7.35 -3.32
CA ARG A 58 -8.44 -6.64 -2.03
C ARG A 58 -7.10 -6.32 -1.38
N ASP A 59 -6.15 -7.25 -1.41
CA ASP A 59 -4.94 -7.20 -0.59
C ASP A 59 -3.66 -7.55 -1.36
N LEU A 60 -3.73 -7.68 -2.68
CA LEU A 60 -2.55 -7.90 -3.52
C LEU A 60 -2.11 -6.62 -4.22
N VAL A 61 -0.81 -6.52 -4.41
CA VAL A 61 -0.18 -5.45 -5.20
C VAL A 61 0.79 -6.09 -6.18
N LYS A 62 0.70 -5.73 -7.45
CA LYS A 62 1.67 -6.11 -8.48
C LYS A 62 2.62 -4.95 -8.72
N ARG A 63 3.90 -5.13 -8.38
CA ARG A 63 4.97 -4.21 -8.73
C ARG A 63 5.60 -4.64 -10.06
N THR A 64 5.42 -3.85 -11.09
CA THR A 64 6.09 -4.01 -12.38
C THR A 64 7.23 -3.00 -12.47
N PHE A 65 8.46 -3.49 -12.56
CA PHE A 65 9.64 -2.65 -12.79
C PHE A 65 9.72 -2.25 -14.26
N ASP A 66 10.33 -1.11 -14.57
CA ASP A 66 10.51 -0.63 -15.95
C ASP A 66 11.34 -1.59 -16.81
N ASN A 67 12.14 -2.47 -16.18
CA ASN A 67 12.86 -3.55 -16.85
C ASN A 67 12.02 -4.81 -17.12
N GLY A 68 10.71 -4.79 -16.82
CA GLY A 68 9.77 -5.89 -17.05
C GLY A 68 9.73 -6.94 -15.93
N ARG A 69 10.58 -6.84 -14.90
CA ARG A 69 10.47 -7.72 -13.71
C ARG A 69 9.16 -7.45 -12.97
N VAL A 70 8.54 -8.50 -12.44
CA VAL A 70 7.33 -8.41 -11.62
C VAL A 70 7.60 -8.95 -10.22
N LEU A 71 7.06 -8.27 -9.20
CA LEU A 71 6.98 -8.75 -7.83
C LEU A 71 5.56 -8.57 -7.32
N TYR A 72 5.03 -9.59 -6.65
CA TYR A 72 3.76 -9.47 -5.93
C TYR A 72 4.01 -9.15 -4.47
N GLY A 73 3.23 -8.22 -3.94
CA GLY A 73 3.10 -7.90 -2.53
C GLY A 73 1.73 -8.32 -2.02
N ARG A 74 1.66 -8.75 -0.76
CA ARG A 74 0.41 -8.89 -0.02
C ARG A 74 0.38 -7.88 1.12
N GLU A 75 -0.66 -7.07 1.13
CA GLU A 75 -0.94 -6.11 2.19
C GLU A 75 -1.45 -6.85 3.43
N GLY A 76 -0.77 -6.64 4.55
CA GLY A 76 -1.13 -7.19 5.85
C GLY A 76 -1.92 -6.20 6.72
N GLY A 77 -2.35 -5.07 6.18
CA GLY A 77 -2.92 -3.95 6.94
C GLY A 77 -1.89 -3.18 7.77
N TYR A 78 -2.29 -2.02 8.28
CA TYR A 78 -1.47 -1.10 9.09
C TYR A 78 -0.14 -0.70 8.42
N GLY A 79 -0.14 -0.54 7.09
CA GLY A 79 1.03 -0.11 6.32
C GLY A 79 2.13 -1.18 6.19
N ARG A 80 1.75 -2.46 6.20
CA ARG A 80 2.68 -3.60 6.06
C ARG A 80 2.43 -4.32 4.75
N THR A 81 3.48 -4.56 3.99
CA THR A 81 3.41 -5.31 2.73
C THR A 81 4.50 -6.37 2.69
N LEU A 82 4.11 -7.64 2.58
CA LEU A 82 5.05 -8.74 2.36
C LEU A 82 5.22 -8.97 0.86
N TRP A 83 6.45 -8.88 0.37
CA TRP A 83 6.79 -9.09 -1.02
C TRP A 83 7.23 -10.53 -1.29
N SER A 84 6.98 -11.02 -2.50
CA SER A 84 7.32 -12.37 -2.98
C SER A 84 8.81 -12.70 -2.97
N ASN A 85 9.68 -11.69 -2.86
CA ASN A 85 11.11 -11.86 -2.63
C ASN A 85 11.48 -12.03 -1.14
N GLY A 86 10.50 -12.09 -0.22
CA GLY A 86 10.71 -12.26 1.21
C GLY A 86 10.97 -10.96 1.98
N VAL A 87 10.86 -9.79 1.35
CA VAL A 87 11.00 -8.51 2.04
C VAL A 87 9.66 -8.10 2.64
N LEU A 88 9.64 -7.72 3.92
CA LEU A 88 8.50 -7.10 4.57
C LEU A 88 8.75 -5.59 4.70
N THR A 89 7.97 -4.78 4.00
CA THR A 89 8.02 -3.32 4.13
C THR A 89 7.01 -2.84 5.17
N VAL A 90 7.43 -2.02 6.13
CA VAL A 90 6.59 -1.52 7.22
C VAL A 90 6.62 0.01 7.29
N ASN A 91 5.45 0.65 7.17
CA ASN A 91 5.31 2.09 7.35
C ASN A 91 5.47 2.48 8.84
N ARG A 92 6.32 3.47 9.11
CA ARG A 92 6.57 4.05 10.43
C ARG A 92 6.12 5.51 10.53
N THR A 93 5.55 6.09 9.49
CA THR A 93 5.08 7.48 9.52
C THR A 93 4.01 7.66 10.59
N SER A 94 4.29 8.56 11.54
CA SER A 94 3.28 9.20 12.36
C SER A 94 2.48 10.17 11.48
N LEU A 95 1.16 10.00 11.39
CA LEU A 95 0.27 10.99 10.79
C LEU A 95 0.37 12.31 11.60
N GLY A 96 1.24 13.22 11.16
CA GLY A 96 1.40 14.55 11.73
C GLY A 96 0.28 15.47 11.28
N GLY A 97 -0.91 15.36 11.87
CA GLY A 97 -2.05 16.22 11.52
C GLY A 97 -3.34 15.89 12.25
N ARG A 98 -3.43 16.26 13.54
CA ARG A 98 -4.64 16.36 14.37
C ARG A 98 -5.47 15.11 14.70
N MET A 99 -5.19 13.94 14.14
CA MET A 99 -5.68 12.67 14.69
C MET A 99 -4.65 11.55 14.48
N GLY A 100 -4.52 10.69 15.49
CA GLY A 100 -3.93 9.37 15.31
C GLY A 100 -2.55 9.21 15.92
N THR A 101 -2.53 8.97 17.23
CA THR A 101 -1.62 8.06 17.93
C THR A 101 -0.57 7.36 17.05
N VAL A 102 0.68 7.74 17.32
CA VAL A 102 1.90 6.95 17.15
C VAL A 102 1.65 5.43 17.15
N LEU A 103 1.85 4.75 16.00
CA LEU A 103 2.11 3.29 15.96
C LEU A 103 3.57 3.02 16.41
N ALA A 104 3.91 3.43 17.64
CA ALA A 104 5.12 3.00 18.32
C ALA A 104 4.81 1.77 19.17
N ALA A 105 4.63 0.62 18.53
CA ALA A 105 4.66 -0.66 19.25
C ALA A 105 4.79 -1.88 18.31
N VAL A 106 5.71 -1.87 17.33
CA VAL A 106 6.28 -3.14 16.83
C VAL A 106 7.74 -2.90 16.52
N ALA A 107 8.54 -2.72 17.57
CA ALA A 107 9.98 -2.88 17.49
C ALA A 107 10.29 -4.29 18.01
N GLY A 108 10.67 -5.19 17.12
CA GLY A 108 11.28 -6.49 17.46
C GLY A 108 10.33 -7.55 18.00
N GLY A 109 9.89 -8.45 17.12
CA GLY A 109 9.40 -9.78 17.50
C GLY A 109 7.89 -10.00 17.36
N ALA A 110 7.53 -10.81 16.37
CA ALA A 110 6.30 -11.60 16.30
C ALA A 110 4.94 -10.89 16.49
N LEU A 111 4.52 -10.14 15.47
CA LEU A 111 3.11 -10.13 15.06
C LEU A 111 3.02 -10.46 13.57
N VAL A 112 3.54 -11.62 13.19
CA VAL A 112 3.12 -12.32 11.97
C VAL A 112 1.71 -12.86 12.25
N GLY A 113 0.73 -11.97 12.43
CA GLY A 113 -0.64 -12.32 12.07
C GLY A 113 -0.55 -12.74 10.61
N ALA A 114 -0.99 -13.95 10.28
CA ALA A 114 -0.65 -14.67 9.06
C ALA A 114 -0.91 -13.84 7.79
N VAL A 115 0.04 -12.99 7.41
CA VAL A 115 0.10 -12.44 6.07
C VAL A 115 0.41 -13.65 5.22
N LEU A 116 -0.62 -14.15 4.54
CA LEU A 116 -0.46 -15.24 3.60
C LEU A 116 0.69 -14.86 2.65
N ALA A 117 1.55 -15.83 2.34
CA ALA A 117 2.63 -15.54 1.42
C ALA A 117 2.02 -14.98 0.11
N PRO A 118 2.54 -13.86 -0.42
CA PRO A 118 2.13 -13.41 -1.74
C PRO A 118 2.44 -14.50 -2.78
N PRO A 119 1.66 -14.58 -3.85
CA PRO A 119 1.96 -15.50 -4.93
C PRO A 119 3.34 -15.18 -5.52
N ALA A 120 4.11 -16.22 -5.87
CA ALA A 120 5.38 -16.03 -6.59
C ALA A 120 5.14 -15.67 -8.06
N PHE A 121 4.00 -16.08 -8.61
CA PHE A 121 3.57 -15.86 -9.98
C PHE A 121 2.04 -15.88 -10.04
N LEU A 122 1.48 -15.09 -10.96
CA LEU A 122 0.08 -15.14 -11.39
C LEU A 122 0.07 -15.16 -12.92
N SER A 123 -0.87 -15.91 -13.49
CA SER A 123 -1.13 -15.89 -14.92
C SER A 123 -1.84 -14.59 -15.32
N PRO A 124 -1.74 -14.17 -16.60
CA PRO A 124 -2.43 -12.96 -17.07
C PRO A 124 -3.95 -12.97 -16.84
N ASP A 125 -4.58 -14.14 -16.94
CA ASP A 125 -6.02 -14.29 -16.74
C ASP A 125 -6.40 -14.09 -15.26
N GLU A 126 -5.61 -14.62 -14.32
CA GLU A 126 -5.80 -14.42 -12.87
C GLU A 126 -5.59 -12.95 -12.48
N GLU A 127 -4.60 -12.28 -13.07
CA GLU A 127 -4.39 -10.84 -12.85
C GLU A 127 -5.59 -10.02 -13.30
N GLU A 128 -6.17 -10.33 -14.47
CA GLU A 128 -7.32 -9.61 -15.03
C GLU A 128 -8.61 -9.85 -14.23
N GLU A 129 -8.79 -11.04 -13.66
CA GLU A 129 -9.88 -11.31 -12.73
C GLU A 129 -9.74 -10.47 -11.46
N LEU A 130 -8.55 -10.45 -10.85
CA LEU A 130 -8.27 -9.64 -9.66
C LEU A 130 -8.37 -8.14 -9.94
N ARG A 131 -7.99 -7.67 -11.13
CA ARG A 131 -8.16 -6.27 -11.54
C ARG A 131 -9.64 -5.89 -11.59
N ARG A 132 -10.48 -6.74 -12.15
CA ARG A 132 -11.94 -6.53 -12.17
C ARG A 132 -12.54 -6.49 -10.76
N GLU A 133 -12.06 -7.35 -9.85
CA GLU A 133 -12.47 -7.30 -8.45
C GLU A 133 -12.09 -5.97 -7.77
N ALA A 134 -10.89 -5.44 -8.04
CA ALA A 134 -10.44 -4.16 -7.51
C ALA A 134 -11.30 -2.99 -8.03
N GLU A 135 -11.60 -2.98 -9.33
CA GLU A 135 -12.46 -1.96 -9.95
C GLU A 135 -13.89 -1.98 -9.39
N ALA A 136 -14.47 -3.17 -9.18
CA ALA A 136 -15.79 -3.32 -8.61
C ALA A 136 -15.90 -2.78 -7.17
N GLN A 137 -14.82 -2.89 -6.38
CA GLN A 137 -14.78 -2.36 -5.02
C GLN A 137 -14.72 -0.82 -4.99
N VAL A 138 -13.96 -0.20 -5.90
CA VAL A 138 -13.88 1.27 -6.00
C VAL A 138 -15.22 1.89 -6.42
N GLY A 139 -16.01 1.18 -7.24
CA GLY A 139 -17.34 1.63 -7.67
C GLY A 139 -18.46 1.47 -6.63
N GLY A 140 -18.24 0.72 -5.55
CA GLY A 140 -19.26 0.41 -4.53
C GLY A 140 -19.37 1.42 -3.38
N ALA A 141 -18.45 2.38 -3.26
CA ALA A 141 -18.38 3.33 -2.13
C ALA A 141 -19.42 4.48 -2.19
N GLY A 142 -20.47 4.35 -3.00
CA GLY A 142 -21.52 5.36 -3.17
C GLY A 142 -22.92 4.75 -3.15
N GLY A 143 -23.35 4.20 -2.01
CA GLY A 143 -24.73 3.70 -1.89
C GLY A 143 -25.05 2.96 -0.59
N GLY A 144 -25.36 3.70 0.47
CA GLY A 144 -26.43 3.40 1.43
C GLY A 144 -26.42 2.09 2.27
N GLU A 145 -26.28 2.29 3.58
CA GLU A 145 -27.10 1.70 4.67
C GLU A 145 -26.79 0.29 5.20
N GLY A 146 -26.18 0.25 6.40
CA GLY A 146 -26.45 -0.75 7.45
C GLY A 146 -25.72 -2.10 7.39
N GLY A 147 -24.60 -2.23 8.12
CA GLY A 147 -24.01 -3.54 8.40
C GLY A 147 -22.72 -3.47 9.22
N GLU A 148 -22.63 -4.29 10.25
CA GLU A 148 -21.65 -4.23 11.33
C GLU A 148 -20.21 -4.62 10.91
N GLY A 149 -19.23 -3.83 11.39
CA GLY A 149 -17.91 -4.32 11.82
C GLY A 149 -17.00 -4.97 10.78
N GLY A 150 -16.53 -4.21 9.80
CA GLY A 150 -15.38 -4.58 8.97
C GLY A 150 -14.40 -3.41 8.89
N GLU A 151 -13.27 -3.52 9.58
CA GLU A 151 -12.23 -2.50 9.59
C GLU A 151 -11.66 -2.33 8.18
N ASP A 152 -11.99 -1.20 7.57
CA ASP A 152 -11.63 -0.80 6.22
C ASP A 152 -10.11 -0.52 6.16
N ALA A 153 -9.35 -1.53 5.74
CA ALA A 153 -7.92 -1.43 5.48
C ALA A 153 -7.65 -1.39 3.97
N GLY A 154 -8.41 -0.54 3.26
CA GLY A 154 -8.03 -0.10 1.92
C GLY A 154 -6.77 0.77 1.97
N TYR A 155 -6.10 0.93 0.81
CA TYR A 155 -5.09 1.97 0.62
C TYR A 155 -5.69 3.30 1.05
N GLY A 156 -5.34 3.72 2.28
CA GLY A 156 -6.04 4.77 2.99
C GLY A 156 -6.33 5.98 2.11
N ASP A 157 -7.51 6.54 2.32
CA ASP A 157 -7.82 7.92 2.03
C ASP A 157 -6.67 8.82 2.53
N TRP A 158 -5.89 9.37 1.59
CA TRP A 158 -4.87 10.39 1.86
C TRP A 158 -5.25 11.69 1.15
N GLY A 159 -6.55 11.97 1.00
CA GLY A 159 -7.00 13.23 0.42
C GLY A 159 -8.49 13.30 0.08
N ASP A 160 -9.34 13.43 1.09
CA ASP A 160 -10.50 14.32 0.99
C ASP A 160 -10.36 15.50 1.97
N ALA A 161 -9.84 16.59 1.44
CA ALA A 161 -10.00 17.91 2.03
C ALA A 161 -10.59 18.81 0.94
N GLY A 162 -11.90 18.70 0.69
CA GLY A 162 -12.58 19.67 -0.16
C GLY A 162 -14.04 19.38 -0.41
N GLY A 163 -14.92 19.79 0.51
CA GLY A 163 -16.36 19.81 0.25
C GLY A 163 -17.25 20.13 1.45
N ALA A 164 -16.93 21.13 2.26
CA ALA A 164 -17.93 21.74 3.16
C ALA A 164 -18.36 23.07 2.53
N GLU A 165 -19.50 23.03 1.85
CA GLU A 165 -20.21 24.22 1.41
C GLU A 165 -20.85 24.84 2.66
N ASP A 166 -20.33 25.99 3.08
CA ASP A 166 -20.93 26.82 4.12
C ASP A 166 -22.25 27.40 3.60
N ASP A 167 -23.39 26.85 4.02
CA ASP A 167 -24.70 27.50 3.87
C ASP A 167 -25.05 28.24 5.17
N PHE A 168 -24.79 29.55 5.17
CA PHE A 168 -25.26 30.50 6.17
C PHE A 168 -26.34 31.38 5.52
N GLY A 169 -27.59 31.16 5.91
CA GLY A 169 -28.77 31.98 5.58
C GLY A 169 -29.79 31.96 6.71
#